data_AF-A0A8T7IU13-F1
#
_entry.id   AF-A0A8T7IU13-F1
#
_cell.length_a   1.000
_cell.length_b   1.000
_cell.length_c   1.000
_cell.angle_alpha   90.00
_cell.angle_beta   90.00
_cell.angle_gamma   90.00
#
_symmetry.space_group_name_H-M   'P 1'
#
loop_
_entity.id
_entity.type
_entity.pdbx_description
1 polymer ?
#
loop_
_entity_poly.entity_id
_entity_poly.type
_entity_poly.pdbx_seq_one_letter_code
_entity_poly.pdbx_strand_id
1 'polypeptide(L)'
;ETGHNVFSNEDGTESELFQHYIAGLLKYTPALMPFFAPSVNSYRRIAPEISAPTSLNWGYDNRTVGIRIPQSGPAARRVENRYPGADANPYLAVAATLAAGLLGMREKLQPKPAYKGNAYEEPVDLPRSLLEALNLMNDCKPVKDLFGEQFCRAYHSVKMTEYEAFQEVISSWEREYLLLSV
;
A
#
# COMPACT_ATOMS: atom_id res chain seq x y z
N GLU A 1 7.85 -23.77 17.92
CA GLU A 1 6.72 -23.15 17.19
C GLU A 1 5.73 -24.23 16.81
N THR A 2 4.41 -23.95 16.82
CA THR A 2 3.35 -24.95 16.59
C THR A 2 3.18 -25.36 15.12
N GLY A 3 3.73 -24.59 14.17
CA GLY A 3 3.56 -24.82 12.72
C GLY A 3 2.17 -24.47 12.18
N HIS A 4 1.25 -23.98 13.03
CA HIS A 4 -0.11 -23.61 12.64
C HIS A 4 -0.19 -22.21 12.05
N ASN A 5 -1.04 -22.05 11.02
CA ASN A 5 -1.29 -20.77 10.38
C ASN A 5 -2.14 -19.88 11.30
N VAL A 6 -1.56 -18.79 11.79
CA VAL A 6 -2.19 -17.84 12.73
C VAL A 6 -3.41 -17.12 12.17
N PHE A 7 -3.64 -17.17 10.86
CA PHE A 7 -4.84 -16.59 10.24
C PHE A 7 -6.08 -17.49 10.34
N SER A 8 -5.92 -18.71 10.84
CA SER A 8 -6.97 -19.72 10.91
C SER A 8 -7.17 -20.20 12.34
N ASN A 9 -8.43 -20.33 12.75
CA ASN A 9 -8.79 -21.02 13.99
C ASN A 9 -8.68 -22.55 13.78
N GLU A 10 -8.72 -23.31 14.89
CA GLU A 10 -8.64 -24.79 14.85
C GLU A 10 -9.79 -25.43 14.07
N ASP A 11 -10.97 -24.81 14.06
CA ASP A 11 -12.13 -25.23 13.27
C ASP A 11 -12.05 -24.87 11.77
N GLY A 12 -10.96 -24.20 11.36
CA GLY A 12 -10.70 -23.77 9.99
C GLY A 12 -11.31 -22.41 9.61
N THR A 13 -12.08 -21.79 10.49
CA THR A 13 -12.59 -20.43 10.29
C THR A 13 -11.47 -19.39 10.35
N GLU A 14 -11.77 -18.17 9.93
CA GLU A 14 -10.81 -17.07 10.02
C GLU A 14 -10.64 -16.61 11.46
N SER A 15 -9.39 -16.45 11.89
CA SER A 15 -9.08 -15.87 13.18
C SER A 15 -9.37 -14.36 13.23
N GLU A 16 -9.53 -13.81 14.43
CA GLU A 16 -9.57 -12.35 14.62
C GLU A 16 -8.25 -11.69 14.17
N LEU A 17 -7.12 -12.37 14.35
CA LEU A 17 -5.81 -11.89 13.90
C LEU A 17 -5.79 -11.65 12.39
N PHE A 18 -6.44 -12.51 11.61
CA PHE A 18 -6.56 -12.33 10.16
C PHE A 18 -7.31 -11.04 9.80
N GLN A 19 -8.44 -10.81 10.46
CA GLN A 19 -9.26 -9.61 10.25
C GLN A 19 -8.50 -8.34 10.68
N HIS A 20 -7.85 -8.37 11.83
CA HIS A 20 -7.01 -7.27 12.30
C HIS A 20 -5.83 -6.97 11.38
N TYR A 21 -5.20 -7.99 10.82
CA TYR A 21 -4.11 -7.85 9.87
C TYR A 21 -4.57 -7.14 8.59
N ILE A 22 -5.71 -7.55 8.03
CA ILE A 22 -6.33 -6.89 6.87
C ILE A 22 -6.65 -5.44 7.18
N ALA A 23 -7.27 -5.17 8.34
CA ALA A 23 -7.61 -3.81 8.75
C ALA A 23 -6.37 -2.90 8.88
N GLY A 24 -5.28 -3.43 9.44
CA GLY A 24 -3.99 -2.74 9.51
C GLY A 24 -3.42 -2.42 8.14
N LEU A 25 -3.46 -3.37 7.21
CA LEU A 25 -3.07 -3.12 5.81
C LEU A 25 -3.85 -1.98 5.19
N LEU A 26 -5.18 -1.97 5.32
CA LEU A 26 -6.03 -0.91 4.76
C LEU A 26 -5.74 0.47 5.39
N LYS A 27 -5.57 0.53 6.72
CA LYS A 27 -5.32 1.79 7.43
C LYS A 27 -3.94 2.38 7.12
N TYR A 28 -2.89 1.55 7.10
CA TYR A 28 -1.51 2.03 7.06
C TYR A 28 -0.90 2.06 5.65
N THR A 29 -1.52 1.43 4.66
CA THR A 29 -1.02 1.45 3.27
C THR A 29 -0.72 2.86 2.76
N PRO A 30 -1.58 3.88 2.92
CA PRO A 30 -1.30 5.22 2.38
C PRO A 30 0.03 5.81 2.87
N ALA A 31 0.34 5.65 4.16
CA ALA A 31 1.60 6.10 4.77
C ALA A 31 2.81 5.22 4.42
N LEU A 32 2.58 4.01 3.92
CA LEU A 32 3.62 3.06 3.51
C LEU A 32 3.81 3.00 1.99
N MET A 33 2.99 3.74 1.22
CA MET A 33 3.13 3.86 -0.22
C MET A 33 4.54 4.26 -0.68
N PRO A 34 5.32 5.10 0.03
CA PRO A 34 6.71 5.37 -0.39
C PRO A 34 7.60 4.13 -0.45
N PHE A 35 7.26 3.03 0.24
CA PHE A 35 7.97 1.75 0.14
C PHE A 35 7.43 0.85 -0.97
N PHE A 36 6.15 0.98 -1.32
CA PHE A 36 5.49 0.19 -2.37
C PHE A 36 5.61 0.82 -3.77
N ALA A 37 5.71 2.14 -3.82
CA ALA A 37 5.73 3.00 -4.99
C ALA A 37 6.81 4.08 -4.77
N PRO A 38 8.11 3.72 -4.93
CA PRO A 38 9.22 4.54 -4.45
C PRO A 38 9.66 5.67 -5.39
N SER A 39 9.05 5.82 -6.57
CA SER A 39 9.43 6.82 -7.57
C SER A 39 8.22 7.59 -8.09
N VAL A 40 8.45 8.76 -8.71
CA VAL A 40 7.39 9.52 -9.38
C VAL A 40 6.66 8.67 -10.44
N ASN A 41 7.40 7.82 -11.16
CA ASN A 41 6.82 6.95 -12.17
C ASN A 41 5.90 5.87 -11.58
N SER A 42 6.14 5.43 -10.34
CA SER A 42 5.30 4.41 -9.67
C SER A 42 3.84 4.85 -9.58
N TYR A 43 3.57 6.15 -9.42
CA TYR A 43 2.22 6.71 -9.27
C TYR A 43 1.47 6.83 -10.60
N ARG A 44 2.15 6.81 -11.74
CA ARG A 44 1.51 6.70 -13.06
C ARG A 44 0.81 5.35 -13.24
N ARG A 45 1.29 4.32 -12.53
CA ARG A 45 0.65 2.99 -12.47
C ARG A 45 -0.62 3.00 -11.60
N ILE A 46 -0.76 3.93 -10.67
CA ILE A 46 -1.93 4.02 -9.79
C ILE A 46 -3.02 4.80 -10.52
N ALA A 47 -3.53 4.18 -11.57
CA ALA A 47 -4.61 4.70 -12.41
C ALA A 47 -5.65 3.61 -12.64
N PRO A 48 -6.92 3.98 -12.87
CA PRO A 48 -7.95 3.02 -13.24
C PRO A 48 -7.57 2.21 -14.50
N GLU A 49 -8.15 1.03 -14.63
CA GLU A 49 -8.16 0.20 -15.86
C GLU A 49 -6.81 -0.38 -16.33
N ILE A 50 -5.69 -0.12 -15.64
CA ILE A 50 -4.37 -0.71 -15.96
C ILE A 50 -3.96 -1.86 -15.02
N SER A 51 -4.96 -2.59 -14.48
CA SER A 51 -4.81 -3.74 -13.57
C SER A 51 -4.14 -3.48 -12.21
N ALA A 52 -3.77 -2.24 -11.93
CA ALA A 52 -3.19 -1.82 -10.66
C ALA A 52 -4.28 -1.42 -9.66
N PRO A 53 -4.16 -1.80 -8.39
CA PRO A 53 -5.15 -1.41 -7.39
C PRO A 53 -5.11 0.10 -7.12
N THR A 54 -6.28 0.73 -7.14
CA THR A 54 -6.45 2.17 -6.90
C THR A 54 -7.18 2.49 -5.61
N SER A 55 -7.85 1.51 -4.99
CA SER A 55 -8.67 1.71 -3.79
C SER A 55 -8.12 0.97 -2.58
N LEU A 56 -8.50 1.45 -1.39
CA LEU A 56 -8.23 0.81 -0.10
C LEU A 56 -9.33 -0.21 0.20
N ASN A 57 -9.55 -1.15 -0.72
CA ASN A 57 -10.52 -2.23 -0.58
C ASN A 57 -9.82 -3.58 -0.40
N TRP A 58 -10.56 -4.53 0.18
CA TRP A 58 -10.16 -5.94 0.25
C TRP A 58 -11.30 -6.86 -0.17
N GLY A 59 -11.00 -8.10 -0.54
CA GLY A 59 -12.02 -9.05 -0.94
C GLY A 59 -11.50 -10.43 -1.32
N TYR A 60 -12.40 -11.42 -1.31
CA TYR A 60 -12.10 -12.81 -1.66
C TYR A 60 -12.02 -13.00 -3.17
N ASP A 61 -10.88 -13.49 -3.62
CA ASP A 61 -10.47 -13.67 -5.01
C ASP A 61 -10.81 -12.50 -5.95
N ASN A 62 -11.00 -11.31 -5.38
CA ASN A 62 -11.33 -10.11 -6.14
C ASN A 62 -10.03 -9.50 -6.67
N ARG A 63 -9.87 -9.48 -8.01
CA ARG A 63 -8.67 -8.93 -8.67
C ARG A 63 -8.76 -7.44 -8.98
N THR A 64 -9.75 -6.73 -8.44
CA THR A 64 -9.88 -5.27 -8.58
C THR A 64 -9.47 -4.52 -7.30
N VAL A 65 -9.42 -5.20 -6.16
CA VAL A 65 -9.05 -4.62 -4.86
C VAL A 65 -7.54 -4.66 -4.61
N GLY A 66 -7.04 -3.81 -3.72
CA GLY A 66 -5.63 -3.79 -3.34
C GLY A 66 -5.18 -4.92 -2.42
N ILE A 67 -6.07 -5.37 -1.53
CA ILE A 67 -5.81 -6.51 -0.64
C ILE A 67 -6.70 -7.69 -1.04
N ARG A 68 -6.14 -8.69 -1.74
CA ARG A 68 -6.90 -9.86 -2.19
C ARG A 68 -6.70 -11.02 -1.23
N ILE A 69 -7.75 -11.78 -0.97
CA ILE A 69 -7.69 -13.04 -0.23
C ILE A 69 -7.88 -14.19 -1.22
N PRO A 70 -6.81 -14.92 -1.59
CA PRO A 70 -6.93 -16.05 -2.52
C PRO A 70 -7.75 -17.19 -1.93
N GLN A 71 -8.60 -17.81 -2.76
CA GLN A 71 -9.31 -19.04 -2.42
C GLN A 71 -8.30 -20.11 -1.96
N SER A 72 -8.44 -20.61 -0.74
CA SER A 72 -7.53 -21.59 -0.15
C SER A 72 -8.16 -22.30 1.05
N GLY A 73 -7.62 -23.47 1.42
CA GLY A 73 -7.95 -24.12 2.68
C GLY A 73 -7.24 -23.45 3.88
N PRO A 74 -7.65 -23.75 5.12
CA PRO A 74 -7.18 -23.05 6.32
C PRO A 74 -5.65 -23.02 6.52
N ALA A 75 -4.96 -24.10 6.14
CA ALA A 75 -3.49 -24.15 6.23
C ALA A 75 -2.79 -23.16 5.29
N ALA A 76 -3.38 -22.87 4.12
CA ALA A 76 -2.82 -21.99 3.10
C ALA A 76 -3.46 -20.59 3.04
N ARG A 77 -4.33 -20.27 4.01
CA ARG A 77 -4.99 -18.96 4.13
C ARG A 77 -3.94 -17.85 4.21
N ARG A 78 -4.07 -16.85 3.36
CA ARG A 78 -3.08 -15.78 3.21
C ARG A 78 -3.70 -14.52 2.64
N VAL A 79 -2.98 -13.42 2.79
CA VAL A 79 -3.29 -12.13 2.19
C VAL A 79 -2.33 -11.89 1.02
N GLU A 80 -2.86 -11.43 -0.11
CA GLU A 80 -2.10 -10.93 -1.24
C GLU A 80 -2.15 -9.38 -1.23
N ASN A 81 -1.02 -8.75 -0.91
CA ASN A 81 -0.84 -7.30 -1.03
C ASN A 81 -0.43 -6.95 -2.46
N ARG A 82 -1.26 -6.20 -3.17
CA ARG A 82 -1.08 -5.90 -4.61
C ARG A 82 -0.58 -4.47 -4.87
N TYR A 83 -0.28 -3.71 -3.82
CA TYR A 83 0.25 -2.35 -3.92
C TYR A 83 1.72 -2.28 -4.37
N PRO A 84 2.65 -3.15 -3.91
CA PRO A 84 4.05 -3.09 -4.33
C PRO A 84 4.23 -3.14 -5.86
N GLY A 85 4.96 -2.17 -6.41
CA GLY A 85 5.43 -2.17 -7.79
C GLY A 85 6.70 -3.01 -7.97
N ALA A 86 7.05 -3.33 -9.22
CA ALA A 86 8.28 -4.05 -9.54
C ALA A 86 9.57 -3.26 -9.23
N ASP A 87 9.44 -1.94 -9.08
CA ASP A 87 10.49 -0.99 -8.69
C ASP A 87 10.66 -0.87 -7.17
N ALA A 88 9.80 -1.51 -6.36
CA ALA A 88 9.90 -1.50 -4.91
C ALA A 88 11.12 -2.28 -4.41
N ASN A 89 11.78 -1.77 -3.37
CA ASN A 89 12.78 -2.55 -2.65
C ASN A 89 12.07 -3.72 -1.93
N PRO A 90 12.40 -4.99 -2.23
CA PRO A 90 11.66 -6.14 -1.72
C PRO A 90 11.71 -6.24 -0.19
N TYR A 91 12.82 -5.84 0.45
CA TYR A 91 12.94 -5.84 1.90
C TYR A 91 11.99 -4.83 2.54
N LEU A 92 11.92 -3.62 1.99
CA LEU A 92 11.02 -2.58 2.49
C LEU A 92 9.55 -2.91 2.21
N ALA A 93 9.24 -3.52 1.06
CA ALA A 93 7.88 -3.96 0.75
C ALA A 93 7.38 -5.05 1.72
N VAL A 94 8.21 -6.04 2.03
CA VAL A 94 7.88 -7.06 3.03
C VAL A 94 7.77 -6.45 4.42
N ALA A 95 8.73 -5.63 4.83
CA ALA A 95 8.71 -4.96 6.14
C ALA A 95 7.46 -4.08 6.31
N ALA A 96 7.09 -3.29 5.29
CA ALA A 96 5.91 -2.45 5.30
C ALA A 96 4.61 -3.26 5.41
N THR A 97 4.51 -4.35 4.67
CA THR A 97 3.35 -5.24 4.72
C THR A 97 3.19 -5.85 6.12
N LEU A 98 4.28 -6.34 6.71
CA LEU A 98 4.29 -6.89 8.07
C LEU A 98 3.97 -5.82 9.12
N ALA A 99 4.58 -4.64 8.99
CA ALA A 99 4.37 -3.50 9.88
C ALA A 99 2.89 -3.09 9.94
N ALA A 100 2.27 -2.87 8.78
CA ALA A 100 0.87 -2.48 8.70
C ALA A 100 -0.05 -3.51 9.37
N GLY A 101 0.15 -4.79 9.05
CA GLY A 101 -0.66 -5.86 9.62
C GLY A 101 -0.44 -6.05 11.13
N LEU A 102 0.81 -5.93 11.60
CA LEU A 102 1.14 -5.98 13.02
C LEU A 102 0.50 -4.84 13.81
N LEU A 103 0.51 -3.61 13.27
CA LEU A 103 -0.16 -2.47 13.88
C LEU A 103 -1.67 -2.73 13.97
N GLY A 104 -2.28 -3.27 12.90
CA GLY A 104 -3.68 -3.67 12.91
C GLY A 104 -4.01 -4.69 14.00
N MET A 105 -3.18 -5.71 14.18
CA MET A 105 -3.29 -6.70 15.25
C MET A 105 -3.15 -6.07 16.65
N ARG A 106 -2.17 -5.18 16.86
CA ARG A 106 -1.95 -4.50 18.15
C ARG A 106 -3.12 -3.60 18.54
N GLU A 107 -3.68 -2.89 17.56
CA GLU A 107 -4.80 -1.97 17.76
C GLU A 107 -6.17 -2.67 17.68
N LYS A 108 -6.21 -3.97 17.37
CA LYS A 108 -7.43 -4.76 17.19
C LYS A 108 -8.41 -4.13 16.19
N LEU A 109 -7.88 -3.60 15.09
CA LEU A 109 -8.67 -2.90 14.08
C LEU A 109 -9.63 -3.86 13.37
N GLN A 110 -10.80 -3.37 12.99
CA GLN A 110 -11.75 -4.15 12.20
C GLN A 110 -11.78 -3.64 10.76
N PRO A 111 -11.66 -4.52 9.75
CA PRO A 111 -11.76 -4.07 8.38
C PRO A 111 -13.22 -3.77 8.05
N LYS A 112 -13.43 -2.92 7.04
CA LYS A 112 -14.76 -2.80 6.42
C LYS A 112 -15.20 -4.15 5.83
N PRO A 113 -16.48 -4.37 5.54
CA PRO A 113 -16.92 -5.58 4.85
C PRO A 113 -16.12 -5.83 3.57
N ALA A 114 -15.88 -7.11 3.24
CA ALA A 114 -15.22 -7.49 1.99
C ALA A 114 -15.98 -6.88 0.80
N TYR A 115 -15.23 -6.20 -0.06
CA TYR A 115 -15.78 -5.48 -1.20
C TYR A 115 -16.31 -6.47 -2.25
N LYS A 116 -17.56 -6.22 -2.69
CA LYS A 116 -18.24 -7.00 -3.72
C LYS A 116 -18.37 -6.15 -4.98
N GLY A 117 -18.04 -6.72 -6.13
CA GLY A 117 -18.08 -6.03 -7.42
C GLY A 117 -16.71 -5.53 -7.87
N ASN A 118 -16.74 -4.50 -8.74
CA ASN A 118 -15.58 -3.98 -9.45
C ASN A 118 -15.04 -2.71 -8.76
N ALA A 119 -13.94 -2.84 -8.02
CA ALA A 119 -13.37 -1.73 -7.26
C ALA A 119 -12.69 -0.65 -8.12
N TYR A 120 -12.64 -0.81 -9.46
CA TYR A 120 -12.21 0.26 -10.36
C TYR A 120 -13.29 1.34 -10.56
N GLU A 121 -14.55 1.05 -10.20
CA GLU A 121 -15.66 2.00 -10.23
C GLU A 121 -15.65 2.94 -9.01
N GLU A 122 -14.84 2.62 -8.00
CA GLU A 122 -14.66 3.45 -6.82
C GLU A 122 -13.66 4.59 -7.05
N PRO A 123 -13.80 5.70 -6.31
CA PRO A 123 -12.78 6.73 -6.24
C PRO A 123 -11.40 6.17 -5.86
N VAL A 124 -10.35 6.88 -6.26
CA VAL A 124 -8.97 6.52 -5.89
C VAL A 124 -8.69 7.01 -4.48
N ASP A 125 -8.49 6.07 -3.55
CA ASP A 125 -8.24 6.32 -2.12
C ASP A 125 -6.74 6.28 -1.74
N LEU A 126 -5.87 6.20 -2.74
CA LEU A 126 -4.41 6.18 -2.57
C LEU A 126 -3.79 7.54 -2.91
N PRO A 127 -2.64 7.88 -2.31
CA PRO A 127 -1.89 9.06 -2.73
C PRO A 127 -1.60 9.00 -4.22
N ARG A 128 -1.82 10.11 -4.92
CA ARG A 128 -1.70 10.26 -6.37
C ARG A 128 -0.32 10.72 -6.80
N SER A 129 0.56 11.04 -5.85
CA SER A 129 1.93 11.46 -6.11
C SER A 129 2.89 10.98 -5.03
N LEU A 130 4.19 10.93 -5.38
CA LEU A 130 5.25 10.62 -4.42
C LEU A 130 5.27 11.63 -3.27
N LEU A 131 5.09 12.93 -3.55
CA LEU A 131 5.06 13.98 -2.54
C LEU A 131 3.94 13.75 -1.51
N GLU A 132 2.72 13.45 -1.98
CA GLU A 132 1.59 13.17 -1.10
C GLU A 132 1.84 11.95 -0.21
N ALA A 133 2.38 10.87 -0.78
CA ALA A 133 2.72 9.67 -0.03
C ALA A 133 3.81 9.92 1.02
N LEU A 134 4.80 10.75 0.71
CA LEU A 134 5.86 11.15 1.64
C LEU A 134 5.32 11.97 2.81
N ASN A 135 4.40 12.91 2.55
CA ASN A 135 3.72 13.67 3.60
C ASN A 135 2.92 12.73 4.52
N LEU A 136 2.14 11.81 3.96
CA LEU A 136 1.38 10.82 4.74
C LEU A 136 2.30 9.94 5.61
N MET A 137 3.45 9.53 5.09
CA MET A 137 4.46 8.80 5.86
C MET A 137 4.99 9.64 7.03
N ASN A 138 5.33 10.90 6.77
CA ASN A 138 5.90 11.80 7.76
C ASN A 138 4.92 12.09 8.90
N ASP A 139 3.62 12.15 8.60
CA ASP A 139 2.56 12.41 9.58
C ASP A 139 2.12 11.13 10.33
N CYS A 140 2.48 9.94 9.85
CA CYS A 140 2.08 8.68 10.46
C CYS A 140 3.00 8.26 11.62
N LYS A 141 2.67 8.72 12.83
CA LYS A 141 3.42 8.37 14.05
C LYS A 141 3.57 6.85 14.29
N PRO A 142 2.53 6.00 14.17
CA PRO A 142 2.69 4.55 14.39
C PRO A 142 3.70 3.89 13.44
N VAL A 143 3.75 4.34 12.18
CA VAL A 143 4.74 3.86 11.21
C VAL A 143 6.14 4.31 11.59
N LYS A 144 6.32 5.59 11.96
CA LYS A 144 7.63 6.12 12.39
C LYS A 144 8.14 5.44 13.67
N ASP A 145 7.26 5.20 14.63
CA ASP A 145 7.63 4.53 15.89
C ASP A 145 8.08 3.09 15.64
N LEU A 146 7.53 2.40 14.63
CA LEU A 146 7.87 1.02 14.31
C LEU A 146 9.14 0.89 13.44
N PHE A 147 9.29 1.73 12.42
CA PHE A 147 10.45 1.72 11.52
C PHE A 147 11.66 2.48 12.07
N GLY A 148 11.44 3.36 13.05
CA GLY A 148 12.42 4.28 13.59
C GLY A 148 12.37 5.64 12.89
N GLU A 149 12.20 6.69 13.69
CA GLU A 149 12.07 8.06 13.20
C GLU A 149 13.27 8.53 12.36
N GLN A 150 14.49 8.13 12.74
CA GLN A 150 15.70 8.46 11.98
C GLN A 150 15.71 7.81 10.59
N PHE A 151 15.26 6.55 10.49
CA PHE A 151 15.17 5.86 9.22
C PHE A 151 14.11 6.49 8.32
N CYS A 152 12.91 6.72 8.84
CA CYS A 152 11.83 7.37 8.08
C CYS A 152 12.24 8.75 7.59
N ARG A 153 12.89 9.56 8.44
CA ARG A 153 13.38 10.89 8.06
C ARG A 153 14.43 10.81 6.95
N ALA A 154 15.42 9.93 7.06
CA ALA A 154 16.44 9.77 6.05
C ALA A 154 15.86 9.30 4.70
N TYR A 155 14.97 8.30 4.74
CA TYR A 155 14.27 7.81 3.54
C TYR A 155 13.45 8.92 2.88
N HIS A 156 12.68 9.66 3.68
CA HIS A 156 11.90 10.79 3.21
C HIS A 156 12.78 11.85 2.52
N SER A 157 13.89 12.25 3.13
CA SER A 157 14.82 13.23 2.54
C SER A 157 15.35 12.77 1.18
N VAL A 158 15.77 11.51 1.05
CA VAL A 158 16.25 10.97 -0.24
C VAL A 158 15.15 11.05 -1.30
N LYS A 159 13.93 10.62 -0.97
CA LYS A 159 12.80 10.62 -1.91
C LYS A 159 12.29 12.02 -2.26
N MET A 160 12.40 12.97 -1.34
CA MET A 160 12.13 14.38 -1.62
C MET A 160 13.16 14.96 -2.61
N THR A 161 14.45 14.68 -2.42
CA THR A 161 15.48 15.12 -3.38
C THR A 161 15.27 14.53 -4.78
N GLU A 162 14.90 13.25 -4.87
CA GLU A 162 14.53 12.62 -6.15
C GLU A 162 13.30 13.30 -6.79
N TYR A 163 12.29 13.65 -5.99
CA TYR A 163 11.10 14.35 -6.44
C TYR A 163 11.41 15.78 -6.93
N GLU A 164 12.18 16.55 -6.17
CA GLU A 164 12.61 17.90 -6.53
C GLU A 164 13.41 17.91 -7.84
N ALA A 165 14.37 16.99 -7.97
CA ALA A 165 15.13 16.84 -9.22
C ALA A 165 14.24 16.51 -10.42
N PHE A 166 13.16 15.75 -10.23
CA PHE A 166 12.17 15.51 -11.30
C PHE A 166 11.40 16.79 -11.67
N GLN A 167 11.05 17.64 -10.70
CA GLN A 167 10.31 18.89 -10.95
C GLN A 167 11.13 19.94 -11.71
N GLU A 168 12.47 19.90 -11.63
CA GLU A 168 13.35 20.80 -12.39
C GLU A 168 13.39 20.49 -13.90
N VAL A 169 12.89 19.33 -14.32
CA VAL A 169 12.94 18.88 -15.71
C VAL A 169 11.70 19.33 -16.48
N ILE A 170 11.87 20.22 -17.45
CA ILE A 170 10.82 20.56 -18.42
C ILE A 170 10.63 19.38 -19.39
N SER A 171 9.52 18.66 -19.24
CA SER A 171 9.19 17.48 -20.03
C SER A 171 8.87 17.82 -21.48
N SER A 172 9.00 16.83 -22.38
CA SER A 172 8.61 16.99 -23.79
C SER A 172 7.13 17.35 -23.95
N TRP A 173 6.26 16.85 -23.06
CA TRP A 173 4.83 17.20 -23.05
C TRP A 173 4.63 18.69 -22.75
N GLU A 174 5.31 19.23 -21.75
CA GLU A 174 5.23 20.67 -21.44
C GLU A 174 5.74 21.52 -22.61
N ARG A 175 6.82 21.09 -23.27
CA ARG A 175 7.33 21.79 -24.48
C ARG A 175 6.35 21.74 -25.64
N GLU A 176 5.62 20.65 -25.83
CA GLU A 176 4.67 20.51 -26.92
C GLU A 176 3.40 21.35 -26.68
N TYR A 177 2.86 21.32 -25.47
CA TYR A 177 1.55 21.90 -25.18
C TYR A 177 1.59 23.29 -24.53
N LEU A 178 2.67 23.67 -23.84
CA LEU A 178 2.74 24.94 -23.11
C LEU A 178 3.62 25.99 -23.81
N LEU A 179 4.56 25.56 -24.65
CA LEU A 179 5.59 26.44 -25.24
C LEU A 179 5.04 27.33 -26.37
N LEU A 180 3.91 26.97 -26.98
CA LEU A 180 3.19 27.77 -27.99
C LEU A 180 2.14 28.71 -27.37
N SER A 181 2.01 28.72 -26.04
CA SER A 181 1.02 29.52 -25.30
C SER A 181 1.60 30.80 -24.68
N VAL A 182 2.81 31.22 -25.10
CA VAL A 182 3.52 32.41 -24.59
C VAL A 182 3.77 33.41 -25.71
#